data_AF-H6UVP5-F1
#
_entry.id   AF-H6UVP5-F1
#
_cell.length_a   1.000
_cell.length_b   1.000
_cell.length_c   1.000
_cell.angle_alpha   90.00
_cell.angle_beta   90.00
_cell.angle_gamma   90.00
#
_symmetry.space_group_name_H-M   'P 1'
#
loop_
_entity.id
_entity.type
_entity.pdbx_description
1 polymer ?
#
loop_
_entity_poly.entity_id
_entity_poly.type
_entity_poly.pdbx_seq_one_letter_code
_entity_poly.pdbx_strand_id
1 'polypeptide(L)'
;TGTMLLERLDASRMLAHHPDTHESVLVIARLLAHLTSFPAPAGLRRLGDIAQAMLEQAPWALERIPDPETRRIVADCAAAVREVVDEPGDRLLHWDLHDENVLASERAPWLAIDPKPLAGDPGFELWPALDNRFDADGVCWRFDAMTDVLGLDRARARAWTYGRLLQNAL
;
A
#
# COMPACT_ATOMS: atom_id res chain seq x y z
N THR A 1 -15.64 21.97 3.46
CA THR A 1 -14.42 22.77 3.20
C THR A 1 -13.39 22.38 4.23
N GLY A 2 -12.26 21.80 3.81
CA GLY A 2 -11.16 21.46 4.69
C GLY A 2 -9.92 22.18 4.19
N THR A 3 -9.52 23.26 4.86
CA THR A 3 -8.24 23.91 4.62
C THR A 3 -7.35 23.61 5.80
N MET A 4 -6.14 23.13 5.53
CA MET A 4 -5.14 22.82 6.54
C MET A 4 -3.98 23.79 6.38
N LEU A 5 -3.41 24.21 7.50
CA LEU A 5 -2.12 24.87 7.55
C LEU A 5 -1.08 23.85 8.04
N LEU A 6 -0.17 23.47 7.17
CA LEU A 6 0.90 22.53 7.45
C LEU A 6 2.26 23.24 7.40
N GLU A 7 3.26 22.65 8.02
CA GLU A 7 4.65 23.06 7.82
C GLU A 7 5.03 22.95 6.32
N ARG A 8 5.91 23.83 5.86
CA ARG A 8 6.38 23.81 4.48
C ARG A 8 7.52 22.81 4.34
N LEU A 9 7.37 21.85 3.44
CA LEU A 9 8.42 20.90 3.05
C LEU A 9 9.18 21.38 1.81
N ASP A 10 10.31 20.73 1.50
CA ASP A 10 11.08 21.05 0.30
C ASP A 10 10.50 20.34 -0.93
N ALA A 11 9.62 21.04 -1.65
CA ALA A 11 8.97 20.54 -2.86
C ALA A 11 9.95 20.28 -4.04
N SER A 12 11.19 20.79 -3.97
CA SER A 12 12.21 20.49 -4.99
C SER A 12 12.90 19.15 -4.74
N ARG A 13 12.79 18.62 -3.53
CA ARG A 13 13.43 17.39 -3.07
C ARG A 13 12.37 16.33 -2.74
N MET A 14 11.84 15.74 -3.79
CA MET A 14 10.91 14.61 -3.76
C MET A 14 11.66 13.29 -3.88
N LEU A 15 11.18 12.24 -3.20
CA LEU A 15 11.84 10.92 -3.23
C LEU A 15 11.81 10.30 -4.64
N ALA A 16 10.81 10.64 -5.47
CA ALA A 16 10.75 10.27 -6.88
C ALA A 16 11.97 10.72 -7.71
N HIS A 17 12.64 11.80 -7.29
CA HIS A 17 13.87 12.29 -7.92
C HIS A 17 15.14 11.60 -7.40
N HIS A 18 15.03 10.67 -6.44
CA HIS A 18 16.17 9.95 -5.91
C HIS A 18 16.73 8.98 -6.96
N PRO A 19 18.05 8.99 -7.23
CA PRO A 19 18.63 8.23 -8.34
C PRO A 19 18.59 6.72 -8.12
N ASP A 20 18.58 6.28 -6.86
CA ASP A 20 18.55 4.87 -6.48
C ASP A 20 17.12 4.48 -6.06
N THR A 21 16.51 3.57 -6.84
CA THR A 21 15.17 3.03 -6.62
C THR A 21 15.09 2.12 -5.39
N HIS A 22 16.14 1.37 -5.09
CA HIS A 22 16.21 0.48 -3.93
C HIS A 22 16.26 1.28 -2.63
N GLU A 23 17.08 2.33 -2.59
CA GLU A 23 17.10 3.30 -1.48
C GLU A 23 15.71 3.95 -1.27
N SER A 24 15.03 4.35 -2.35
CA SER A 24 13.67 4.90 -2.26
C SER A 24 12.68 3.91 -1.62
N VAL A 25 12.74 2.63 -1.99
CA VAL A 25 11.89 1.59 -1.40
C VAL A 25 12.18 1.44 0.09
N LEU A 26 13.45 1.45 0.51
CA LEU A 26 13.82 1.38 1.92
C LEU A 26 13.39 2.62 2.72
N VAL A 27 13.41 3.81 2.11
CA VAL A 27 12.86 5.03 2.73
C VAL A 27 11.36 4.87 2.98
N ILE A 28 10.59 4.44 1.97
CA ILE A 28 9.16 4.23 2.12
C ILE A 28 8.88 3.14 3.15
N ALA A 29 9.62 2.03 3.13
CA ALA A 29 9.46 0.94 4.08
C ALA A 29 9.64 1.41 5.54
N ARG A 30 10.66 2.25 5.82
CA ARG A 30 10.86 2.82 7.15
C ARG A 30 9.75 3.80 7.56
N LEU A 31 9.23 4.58 6.62
CA LEU A 31 8.09 5.47 6.88
C LEU A 31 6.83 4.67 7.21
N LEU A 32 6.55 3.61 6.45
CA LEU A 32 5.43 2.69 6.72
C LEU A 32 5.61 1.96 8.04
N ALA A 33 6.81 1.47 8.37
CA ALA A 33 7.08 0.83 9.65
C ALA A 33 6.80 1.77 10.83
N HIS A 34 7.11 3.06 10.69
CA HIS A 34 6.76 4.06 11.69
C HIS A 34 5.25 4.27 11.79
N LEU A 35 4.57 4.55 10.67
CA LEU A 35 3.12 4.82 10.65
C LEU A 35 2.31 3.63 11.18
N THR A 36 2.65 2.42 10.75
CA THR A 36 1.92 1.20 11.10
C THR A 36 2.27 0.67 12.50
N SER A 37 3.23 1.27 13.20
CA SER A 37 3.48 0.98 14.62
C SER A 37 2.36 1.47 15.54
N PHE A 38 1.51 2.38 15.05
CA PHE A 38 0.38 2.92 15.80
C PHE A 38 -0.95 2.25 15.40
N PRO A 39 -1.85 1.99 16.36
CA PRO A 39 -3.23 1.67 16.02
C PRO A 39 -3.90 2.88 15.33
N ALA A 40 -4.82 2.60 14.42
CA ALA A 40 -5.61 3.62 13.77
C ALA A 40 -6.54 4.32 14.78
N PRO A 41 -6.65 5.67 14.73
CA PRO A 41 -7.64 6.40 15.51
C PRO A 41 -9.07 5.91 15.27
N ALA A 42 -9.91 6.02 16.30
CA ALA A 42 -11.33 5.70 16.18
C ALA A 42 -12.02 6.57 15.11
N GLY A 43 -12.98 5.97 14.40
CA GLY A 43 -13.77 6.66 13.36
C GLY A 43 -13.14 6.67 11.97
N LEU A 44 -11.93 6.12 11.80
CA LEU A 44 -11.41 5.84 10.47
C LEU A 44 -12.15 4.66 9.82
N ARG A 45 -12.29 4.72 8.49
CA ARG A 45 -12.79 3.59 7.69
C ARG A 45 -11.89 2.36 7.88
N ARG A 46 -12.43 1.16 7.69
CA ARG A 46 -11.71 -0.09 7.96
C ARG A 46 -11.40 -0.85 6.68
N LEU A 47 -10.22 -1.44 6.60
CA LEU A 47 -9.81 -2.29 5.49
C LEU A 47 -10.75 -3.49 5.35
N GLY A 48 -11.26 -4.04 6.45
CA GLY A 48 -12.22 -5.14 6.43
C GLY A 48 -13.47 -4.82 5.64
N ASP A 49 -14.09 -3.65 5.87
CA ASP A 49 -15.29 -3.22 5.15
C ASP A 49 -15.01 -3.09 3.65
N ILE A 50 -13.84 -2.52 3.30
CA ILE A 50 -13.42 -2.37 1.90
C ILE A 50 -13.17 -3.74 1.27
N ALA A 51 -12.47 -4.64 1.96
CA ALA A 51 -12.14 -5.96 1.47
C ALA A 51 -13.38 -6.84 1.25
N GLN A 52 -14.37 -6.77 2.14
CA GLN A 52 -15.66 -7.42 1.94
C GLN A 52 -16.37 -6.87 0.70
N ALA A 53 -16.43 -5.55 0.54
CA ALA A 53 -17.02 -4.92 -0.65
C ALA A 53 -16.30 -5.34 -1.95
N MET A 54 -14.96 -5.43 -1.93
CA MET A 54 -14.18 -5.93 -3.08
C MET A 54 -14.57 -7.38 -3.43
N LEU A 55 -14.73 -8.24 -2.43
CA LEU A 55 -15.11 -9.65 -2.63
C LEU A 55 -16.54 -9.79 -3.18
N GLU A 56 -17.46 -8.93 -2.76
CA GLU A 56 -18.83 -8.86 -3.29
C GLU A 56 -18.86 -8.38 -4.75
N GLN A 57 -17.97 -7.46 -5.13
CA GLN A 57 -17.86 -6.91 -6.49
C GLN A 57 -17.13 -7.84 -7.46
N ALA A 58 -16.18 -8.65 -6.97
CA ALA A 58 -15.28 -9.46 -7.80
C ALA A 58 -16.00 -10.36 -8.84
N PRO A 59 -17.09 -11.08 -8.54
CA PRO A 59 -17.79 -11.90 -9.53
C PRO A 59 -18.24 -11.10 -10.76
N TRP A 60 -18.79 -9.90 -10.54
CA TRP A 60 -19.26 -9.02 -11.62
C TRP A 60 -18.12 -8.47 -12.48
N ALA A 61 -16.98 -8.15 -11.85
CA ALA A 61 -15.79 -7.72 -12.59
C ALA A 61 -15.24 -8.85 -13.46
N LEU A 62 -15.17 -10.07 -12.93
CA LEU A 62 -14.67 -11.26 -13.64
C LEU A 62 -15.46 -11.58 -14.91
N GLU A 63 -16.79 -11.40 -14.90
CA GLU A 63 -17.64 -11.56 -16.08
C GLU A 63 -17.31 -10.57 -17.20
N ARG A 64 -16.77 -9.40 -16.85
CA ARG A 64 -16.50 -8.29 -17.78
C ARG A 64 -15.08 -8.30 -18.35
N ILE A 65 -14.16 -9.08 -17.77
CA ILE A 65 -12.78 -9.23 -18.27
C ILE A 65 -12.79 -10.27 -19.38
N PRO A 66 -12.56 -9.92 -20.66
CA PRO A 66 -12.63 -10.88 -21.76
C PRO A 66 -11.41 -11.82 -21.80
N ASP A 67 -10.23 -11.28 -21.50
CA ASP A 67 -8.97 -12.01 -21.53
C ASP A 67 -8.89 -13.09 -20.43
N PRO A 68 -8.77 -14.38 -20.77
CA PRO A 68 -8.79 -15.46 -19.79
C PRO A 68 -7.63 -15.40 -18.78
N GLU A 69 -6.46 -14.91 -19.19
CA GLU A 69 -5.28 -14.82 -18.32
C GLU A 69 -5.48 -13.73 -17.26
N THR A 70 -5.86 -12.54 -17.68
CA THR A 70 -6.21 -11.42 -16.80
C THR A 70 -7.35 -11.81 -15.85
N ARG A 71 -8.39 -12.48 -16.37
CA ARG A 71 -9.51 -12.95 -15.53
C ARG A 71 -9.04 -13.89 -14.42
N ARG A 72 -8.12 -14.81 -14.74
CA ARG A 72 -7.54 -15.73 -13.76
C ARG A 72 -6.71 -14.98 -12.71
N ILE A 73 -5.88 -14.02 -13.11
CA ILE A 73 -5.09 -13.20 -12.17
C ILE A 73 -6.00 -12.46 -11.18
N VAL A 74 -7.09 -11.83 -11.65
CA VAL A 74 -8.04 -11.14 -10.78
C VAL A 74 -8.78 -12.12 -9.86
N ALA A 75 -9.12 -13.31 -10.35
CA ALA A 75 -9.73 -14.36 -9.53
C ALA A 75 -8.79 -14.86 -8.43
N ASP A 76 -7.50 -15.03 -8.75
CA ASP A 76 -6.45 -15.40 -7.79
C ASP A 76 -6.26 -14.30 -6.73
N CYS A 77 -6.33 -13.02 -7.13
CA CYS A 77 -6.28 -11.91 -6.17
C CYS A 77 -7.47 -11.94 -5.21
N ALA A 78 -8.69 -12.17 -5.71
CA ALA A 78 -9.88 -12.35 -4.88
C ALA A 78 -9.78 -13.58 -3.96
N ALA A 79 -9.19 -14.68 -4.43
CA ALA A 79 -8.94 -15.86 -3.60
C ALA A 79 -7.99 -15.54 -2.44
N ALA A 80 -6.88 -14.84 -2.71
CA ALA A 80 -5.93 -14.44 -1.68
C ALA A 80 -6.56 -13.52 -0.62
N VAL A 81 -7.44 -12.59 -1.00
CA VAL A 81 -8.14 -11.74 -0.02
C VAL A 81 -9.04 -12.56 0.89
N ARG A 82 -9.73 -13.59 0.38
CA ARG A 82 -10.58 -14.47 1.22
C ARG A 82 -9.79 -15.18 2.32
N GLU A 83 -8.50 -15.41 2.14
CA GLU A 83 -7.64 -16.06 3.15
C GLU A 83 -7.36 -15.16 4.36
N VAL A 84 -7.46 -13.83 4.20
CA VAL A 84 -7.03 -12.85 5.24
C VAL A 84 -8.12 -11.88 5.69
N VAL A 85 -9.26 -11.84 5.01
CA VAL A 85 -10.31 -10.83 5.23
C VAL A 85 -10.91 -10.85 6.64
N ASP A 86 -10.91 -12.00 7.32
CA ASP A 86 -11.47 -12.14 8.67
C ASP A 86 -10.61 -11.50 9.75
N GLU A 87 -9.34 -11.22 9.44
CA GLU A 87 -8.42 -10.51 10.31
C GLU A 87 -7.90 -9.26 9.58
N PRO A 88 -8.69 -8.19 9.39
CA PRO A 88 -8.27 -7.07 8.55
C PRO A 88 -7.23 -6.14 9.17
N GLY A 89 -6.80 -6.39 10.42
CA GLY A 89 -5.88 -5.53 11.16
C GLY A 89 -6.51 -4.23 11.68
N ASP A 90 -5.72 -3.46 12.43
CA ASP A 90 -6.13 -2.23 13.11
C ASP A 90 -5.06 -1.12 13.06
N ARG A 91 -4.01 -1.28 12.25
CA ARG A 91 -2.90 -0.32 12.16
C ARG A 91 -3.29 0.90 11.33
N LEU A 92 -2.68 2.03 11.64
CA LEU A 92 -2.83 3.25 10.86
C LEU A 92 -2.15 3.08 9.51
N LEU A 93 -2.95 3.09 8.46
CA LEU A 93 -2.49 3.00 7.08
C LEU A 93 -2.42 4.39 6.42
N HIS A 94 -1.38 4.64 5.64
CA HIS A 94 -1.25 5.73 4.67
C HIS A 94 -2.11 5.50 3.43
N TRP A 95 -2.21 4.25 2.95
CA TRP A 95 -2.95 3.79 1.76
C TRP A 95 -2.35 4.15 0.40
N ASP A 96 -1.58 5.22 0.31
CA ASP A 96 -1.11 5.78 -0.96
C ASP A 96 0.34 6.26 -0.92
N LEU A 97 1.20 5.57 -0.15
CA LEU A 97 2.58 6.01 0.02
C LEU A 97 3.47 5.51 -1.13
N HIS A 98 3.60 6.35 -2.14
CA HIS A 98 4.55 6.22 -3.26
C HIS A 98 5.65 7.29 -3.17
N ASP A 99 6.66 7.23 -4.04
CA ASP A 99 7.84 8.10 -3.95
C ASP A 99 7.54 9.59 -4.27
N GLU A 100 6.44 9.88 -4.94
CA GLU A 100 5.94 11.27 -5.10
C GLU A 100 5.24 11.81 -3.85
N ASN A 101 4.75 10.94 -2.96
CA ASN A 101 4.15 11.30 -1.67
C ASN A 101 5.17 11.31 -0.52
N VAL A 102 6.46 11.49 -0.85
CA VAL A 102 7.54 11.64 0.12
C VAL A 102 8.41 12.84 -0.26
N LEU A 103 8.53 13.80 0.67
CA LEU A 103 9.30 15.03 0.51
C LEU A 103 10.36 15.18 1.60
N ALA A 104 11.47 15.84 1.28
CA ALA A 104 12.49 16.19 2.25
C ALA A 104 12.03 17.31 3.19
N SER A 105 12.60 17.32 4.40
CA SER A 105 12.30 18.29 5.43
C SER A 105 13.56 18.67 6.22
N GLU A 106 13.48 19.75 6.99
CA GLU A 106 14.49 20.11 7.98
C GLU A 106 14.42 19.22 9.23
N ARG A 107 13.21 18.75 9.61
CA ARG A 107 13.03 17.97 10.85
C ARG A 107 13.39 16.49 10.72
N ALA A 108 13.38 15.97 9.50
CA ALA A 108 13.72 14.59 9.18
C ALA A 108 14.15 14.51 7.71
N PRO A 109 14.99 13.53 7.32
CA PRO A 109 15.43 13.41 5.93
C PRO A 109 14.27 13.32 4.93
N TRP A 110 13.20 12.63 5.31
CA TRP A 110 12.01 12.36 4.49
C TRP A 110 10.75 12.35 5.35
N LEU A 111 9.64 12.84 4.79
CA LEU A 111 8.31 12.81 5.40
C LEU A 111 7.29 12.34 4.38
N ALA A 112 6.35 11.51 4.84
CA ALA A 112 5.16 11.14 4.08
C ALA A 112 4.14 12.28 4.07
N ILE A 113 3.46 12.46 2.92
CA ILE A 113 2.41 13.45 2.73
C ILE A 113 1.18 12.84 2.05
N ASP A 114 0.07 13.57 2.11
CA ASP A 114 -1.21 13.22 1.45
C ASP A 114 -1.77 11.82 1.79
N PRO A 115 -1.90 11.45 3.09
CA PRO A 115 -2.46 10.16 3.46
C PRO A 115 -3.95 10.07 3.12
N LYS A 116 -4.40 8.85 2.81
CA LYS A 116 -5.81 8.47 2.66
C LYS A 116 -6.20 7.47 3.74
N PRO A 117 -6.21 7.91 5.02
CA PRO A 117 -6.01 7.00 6.15
C PRO A 117 -7.18 6.06 6.39
N LEU A 118 -6.83 4.89 6.93
CA LEU A 118 -7.76 3.85 7.33
C LEU A 118 -7.13 2.96 8.41
N ALA A 119 -7.96 2.16 9.06
CA ALA A 119 -7.53 1.07 9.93
C ALA A 119 -7.37 -0.22 9.13
N GLY A 120 -6.21 -0.88 9.20
CA GLY A 120 -6.05 -2.15 8.49
C GLY A 120 -4.72 -2.86 8.72
N ASP A 121 -4.46 -3.84 7.84
CA ASP A 121 -3.26 -4.65 7.83
C ASP A 121 -2.14 -3.93 7.05
N PRO A 122 -0.92 -3.81 7.63
CA PRO A 122 0.21 -3.16 6.96
C PRO A 122 0.60 -3.80 5.62
N GLY A 123 0.27 -5.08 5.39
CA GLY A 123 0.54 -5.74 4.11
C GLY A 123 -0.16 -5.09 2.91
N PHE A 124 -1.24 -4.33 3.14
CA PHE A 124 -1.98 -3.62 2.08
C PHE A 124 -1.23 -2.37 1.56
N GLU A 125 -0.19 -1.92 2.27
CA GLU A 125 0.60 -0.73 1.94
C GLU A 125 1.69 -0.97 0.91
N LEU A 126 1.99 -2.24 0.60
CA LEU A 126 3.21 -2.55 -0.16
C LEU A 126 3.09 -2.13 -1.62
N TRP A 127 1.93 -2.35 -2.25
CA TRP A 127 1.77 -2.19 -3.69
C TRP A 127 2.17 -0.80 -4.24
N PRO A 128 1.75 0.35 -3.67
CA PRO A 128 2.19 1.66 -4.16
C PRO A 128 3.71 1.80 -4.29
N ALA A 129 4.47 1.24 -3.33
CA ALA A 129 5.92 1.28 -3.37
C ALA A 129 6.54 0.23 -4.32
N LEU A 130 5.88 -0.92 -4.50
CA LEU A 130 6.29 -1.93 -5.49
C LEU A 130 6.13 -1.40 -6.92
N ASP A 131 5.10 -0.60 -7.16
CA ASP A 131 4.73 -0.03 -8.48
C ASP A 131 5.57 1.20 -8.87
N ASN A 132 6.20 1.88 -7.91
CA ASN A 132 7.10 3.01 -8.17
C ASN A 132 8.15 2.67 -9.24
N ARG A 133 8.20 3.42 -10.34
CA ARG A 133 9.18 3.19 -11.41
C ARG A 133 9.30 1.69 -11.72
N PHE A 134 8.15 1.10 -12.07
CA PHE A 134 7.94 -0.34 -12.12
C PHE A 134 9.04 -1.06 -12.92
N ASP A 135 9.58 -2.10 -12.29
CA ASP A 135 10.55 -3.03 -12.86
C ASP A 135 10.21 -4.43 -12.37
N ALA A 136 9.81 -5.31 -13.29
CA ALA A 136 9.36 -6.66 -12.99
C ALA A 136 10.45 -7.49 -12.29
N ASP A 137 11.72 -7.28 -12.65
CA ASP A 137 12.85 -8.01 -12.06
C ASP A 137 13.11 -7.57 -10.60
N GLY A 138 12.72 -6.34 -10.26
CA GLY A 138 12.86 -5.77 -8.93
C GLY A 138 11.75 -6.13 -7.93
N VAL A 139 10.59 -6.59 -8.38
CA VAL A 139 9.40 -6.79 -7.53
C VAL A 139 9.69 -7.71 -6.34
N CYS A 140 10.33 -8.85 -6.58
CA CYS A 140 10.66 -9.81 -5.52
C CYS A 140 11.58 -9.20 -4.46
N TRP A 141 12.66 -8.51 -4.88
CA TRP A 141 13.58 -7.86 -3.96
C TRP A 141 12.87 -6.78 -3.15
N ARG A 142 12.03 -5.95 -3.79
CA ARG A 142 11.30 -4.87 -3.11
C ARG A 142 10.32 -5.43 -2.08
N PHE A 143 9.58 -6.48 -2.42
CA PHE A 143 8.67 -7.16 -1.51
C PHE A 143 9.43 -7.74 -0.30
N ASP A 144 10.58 -8.39 -0.55
CA ASP A 144 11.44 -8.93 0.51
C ASP A 144 11.95 -7.82 1.43
N ALA A 145 12.55 -6.77 0.87
CA ALA A 145 13.07 -5.65 1.62
C ALA A 145 11.99 -4.95 2.47
N MET A 146 10.80 -4.74 1.91
CA MET A 146 9.70 -4.10 2.65
C MET A 146 9.17 -5.01 3.76
N THR A 147 8.92 -6.29 3.48
CA THR A 147 8.43 -7.22 4.51
C THR A 147 9.43 -7.39 5.66
N ASP A 148 10.73 -7.38 5.37
CA ASP A 148 11.79 -7.42 6.39
C ASP A 148 11.81 -6.14 7.24
N VAL A 149 11.77 -4.95 6.63
CA VAL A 149 11.81 -3.67 7.35
C VAL A 149 10.55 -3.45 8.20
N LEU A 150 9.38 -3.83 7.70
CA LEU A 150 8.12 -3.71 8.44
C LEU A 150 7.92 -4.86 9.45
N GLY A 151 8.69 -5.95 9.36
CA GLY A 151 8.54 -7.13 10.20
C GLY A 151 7.24 -7.90 9.97
N LEU A 152 6.81 -8.02 8.71
CA LEU A 152 5.53 -8.63 8.35
C LEU A 152 5.64 -10.15 8.16
N ASP A 153 4.55 -10.87 8.47
CA ASP A 153 4.38 -12.22 7.95
C ASP A 153 4.27 -12.18 6.42
N ARG A 154 5.17 -12.88 5.74
CA ARG A 154 5.31 -12.79 4.28
C ARG A 154 4.11 -13.34 3.52
N ALA A 155 3.51 -14.43 4.01
CA ALA A 155 2.36 -15.04 3.34
C ALA A 155 1.15 -14.10 3.39
N ARG A 156 0.91 -13.52 4.56
CA ARG A 156 -0.14 -12.54 4.80
C ARG A 156 0.10 -11.23 4.05
N ALA A 157 1.32 -10.71 4.06
CA ALA A 157 1.68 -9.51 3.30
C ALA A 157 1.44 -9.69 1.80
N ARG A 158 1.74 -10.89 1.26
CA ARG A 158 1.45 -11.22 -0.14
C ARG A 158 -0.05 -11.22 -0.42
N ALA A 159 -0.86 -11.82 0.45
CA ALA A 159 -2.31 -11.84 0.29
C ALA A 159 -2.92 -10.42 0.29
N TRP A 160 -2.46 -9.54 1.19
CA TRP A 160 -2.91 -8.14 1.19
C TRP A 160 -2.37 -7.31 0.02
N THR A 161 -1.17 -7.62 -0.49
CA THR A 161 -0.66 -7.02 -1.74
C THR A 161 -1.55 -7.40 -2.92
N TYR A 162 -1.97 -8.66 -3.01
CA TYR A 162 -2.99 -9.09 -3.98
C TYR A 162 -4.35 -8.40 -3.74
N GLY A 163 -4.71 -8.11 -2.51
CA GLY A 163 -5.89 -7.30 -2.21
C GLY A 163 -5.82 -5.89 -2.80
N ARG A 164 -4.64 -5.25 -2.81
CA ARG A 164 -4.48 -3.95 -3.47
C ARG A 164 -4.50 -4.06 -4.99
N LEU A 165 -4.00 -5.16 -5.56
CA LEU A 165 -4.15 -5.44 -7.00
C LEU A 165 -5.62 -5.69 -7.39
N LEU A 166 -6.37 -6.43 -6.57
CA LEU A 166 -7.81 -6.59 -6.74
C LEU A 166 -8.50 -5.23 -6.73
N GLN A 167 -8.20 -4.37 -5.76
CA GLN A 167 -8.74 -3.01 -5.70
C GLN A 167 -8.53 -2.22 -6.99
N ASN A 168 -7.36 -2.34 -7.62
CA ASN A 168 -7.04 -1.60 -8.85
C ASN A 168 -7.76 -2.19 -10.08
N ALA A 169 -8.22 -3.44 -10.00
CA ALA A 169 -8.90 -4.14 -11.10
C ALA A 169 -10.44 -4.03 -11.06
N LEU A 170 -11.01 -3.59 -9.93
CA LEU A 170 -12.44 -3.35 -9.74
C LEU A 170 -12.84 -1.92 -10.13
#